data_AF-W2T1F4-F1
#
_entry.id   AF-W2T1F4-F1
#
_cell.length_a   1.000
_cell.length_b   1.000
_cell.length_c   1.000
_cell.angle_alpha   90.00
_cell.angle_beta   90.00
_cell.angle_gamma   90.00
#
_symmetry.space_group_name_H-M   'P 1'
#
loop_
_entity.id
_entity.type
_entity.pdbx_description
1 polymer ?
#
loop_
_entity_poly.entity_id
_entity_poly.type
_entity_poly.pdbx_seq_one_letter_code
_entity_poly.pdbx_strand_id
1 'polypeptide(L)'
;MDDLEMWLYVTVELVKGALPWVAQRNAKDIFDYQKSVRTGLGLREFLGGLPVEFVDIMKEVDKLAYSDDPNYNEIYNHITNAIKMSGQKEFPYDWEEAEIAAEKAGEGPGAPIKKEEAPPVPAK
;
A
#
# COMPACT_ATOMS: atom_id res chain seq x y z
N MET A 1 5.24 16.05 -8.74
CA MET A 1 5.43 16.04 -7.27
C MET A 1 4.20 15.43 -6.60
N ASP A 2 3.07 16.14 -6.60
CA ASP A 2 1.85 15.75 -5.88
C ASP A 2 1.35 14.34 -6.22
N ASP A 3 1.39 13.94 -7.50
CA ASP A 3 0.96 12.60 -7.92
C ASP A 3 1.76 11.47 -7.27
N LEU A 4 3.07 11.67 -7.10
CA LEU A 4 3.94 10.67 -6.46
C LEU A 4 3.76 10.63 -4.94
N GLU A 5 3.46 11.77 -4.33
CA GLU A 5 3.09 11.82 -2.92
C GLU A 5 1.78 11.07 -2.67
N MET A 6 0.77 11.28 -3.53
CA MET A 6 -0.50 10.54 -3.45
C MET A 6 -0.30 9.04 -3.72
N TRP A 7 0.51 8.69 -4.71
CA TRP A 7 0.85 7.29 -5.00
C TRP A 7 1.53 6.62 -3.80
N LEU A 8 2.45 7.29 -3.11
CA LEU A 8 3.08 6.76 -1.90
C LEU A 8 2.03 6.49 -0.80
N TYR A 9 1.09 7.40 -0.59
CA TYR A 9 0.02 7.21 0.40
C TYR A 9 -0.88 6.01 0.05
N VAL A 10 -1.34 5.92 -1.20
CA VAL A 10 -2.16 4.79 -1.66
C VAL A 10 -1.39 3.47 -1.53
N THR A 11 -0.10 3.46 -1.87
CA THR A 11 0.72 2.25 -1.77
C THR A 11 0.94 1.83 -0.32
N VAL A 12 1.19 2.77 0.59
CA VAL A 12 1.30 2.47 2.02
C VAL A 12 -0.03 1.96 2.58
N GLU A 13 -1.16 2.55 2.17
CA GLU A 13 -2.48 2.08 2.55
C GLU A 13 -2.76 0.67 2.03
N LEU A 14 -2.39 0.37 0.78
CA LEU A 14 -2.56 -0.96 0.19
C LEU A 14 -1.83 -2.04 0.99
N VAL A 15 -0.62 -1.76 1.47
CA VAL A 15 0.19 -2.74 2.20
C VAL A 15 -0.15 -2.80 3.69
N LYS A 16 -0.44 -1.65 4.34
CA LYS A 16 -0.74 -1.59 5.79
C LYS A 16 -2.22 -1.70 6.13
N GLY A 17 -3.10 -1.53 5.15
CA GLY A 17 -4.55 -1.49 5.28
C GLY A 17 -5.15 -0.13 5.65
N ALA A 18 -4.36 0.80 6.20
CA ALA A 18 -4.83 2.14 6.55
C ALA A 18 -3.70 3.16 6.69
N LEU A 19 -4.02 4.43 6.42
CA LEU A 19 -3.18 5.58 6.77
C LEU A 19 -3.44 6.05 8.21
N PRO A 20 -2.44 6.62 8.90
CA PRO A 20 -2.61 7.14 10.27
C PRO A 20 -3.73 8.18 10.43
N TRP A 21 -4.06 8.91 9.36
CA TRP A 21 -5.09 9.95 9.34
C TRP A 21 -6.43 9.51 8.71
N VAL A 22 -6.68 8.21 8.49
CA VAL A 22 -7.91 7.71 7.83
C VAL A 22 -9.22 8.17 8.50
N ALA A 23 -9.19 8.38 9.82
CA ALA A 23 -10.35 8.84 10.60
C ALA A 23 -10.55 10.37 10.56
N GLN A 24 -9.57 11.13 10.08
CA GLN A 24 -9.65 12.58 10.05
C GLN A 24 -10.63 13.06 8.97
N ARG A 25 -11.33 14.15 9.26
CA ARG A 25 -12.33 14.75 8.36
C ARG A 25 -12.03 16.20 8.02
N ASN A 26 -11.22 16.87 8.85
CA ASN A 26 -10.78 18.22 8.62
C ASN A 26 -9.52 18.21 7.74
N ALA A 27 -9.54 18.98 6.64
CA ALA A 27 -8.42 19.09 5.73
C ALA A 27 -7.14 19.61 6.38
N LYS A 28 -7.25 20.54 7.33
CA LYS A 28 -6.09 21.07 8.08
C LYS A 28 -5.46 19.99 8.94
N ASP A 29 -6.27 19.21 9.64
CA ASP A 29 -5.77 18.16 10.53
C ASP A 29 -5.10 17.04 9.73
N ILE A 30 -5.66 16.68 8.56
CA ILE A 30 -5.02 15.74 7.61
C ILE A 30 -3.65 16.27 7.17
N PHE A 31 -3.59 17.53 6.76
CA PHE A 31 -2.35 18.16 6.30
C PHE A 31 -1.28 18.24 7.39
N ASP A 32 -1.66 18.62 8.61
CA ASP A 32 -0.75 18.65 9.75
C ASP A 32 -0.23 17.22 10.08
N TYR A 33 -1.08 16.21 9.94
CA TYR A 33 -0.69 14.80 10.11
C TYR A 33 0.29 14.35 9.03
N GLN A 34 0.01 14.64 7.76
CA GLN A 34 0.90 14.34 6.62
C GLN A 34 2.30 14.96 6.80
N LYS A 35 2.38 16.17 7.38
CA LYS A 35 3.67 16.77 7.76
C LYS A 35 4.35 16.03 8.91
N SER A 36 3.59 15.63 9.92
CA SER A 36 4.14 14.96 11.12
C SER A 36 4.79 13.62 10.78
N VAL A 37 4.30 12.92 9.75
CA VAL A 37 4.82 11.60 9.38
C VAL A 37 6.12 11.63 8.59
N ARG A 38 6.66 12.81 8.28
CA ARG A 38 7.93 12.93 7.57
C ARG A 38 9.14 12.64 8.46
N THR A 39 8.99 12.69 9.79
CA THR A 39 10.12 12.52 10.72
C THR A 39 9.70 11.85 12.03
N GLY A 40 10.70 11.46 12.84
CA GLY A 40 10.50 11.09 14.24
C GLY A 40 9.51 9.94 14.47
N LEU A 41 8.58 10.14 15.41
CA LEU A 41 7.58 9.14 15.76
C LEU A 41 6.54 8.97 14.65
N GLY A 42 6.09 10.04 14.01
CA GLY A 42 5.10 9.97 12.94
C GLY A 42 5.59 9.15 11.75
N LEU A 43 6.88 9.25 11.41
CA LEU A 43 7.50 8.41 10.38
C LEU A 43 7.43 6.92 10.72
N ARG A 44 7.67 6.58 12.00
CA ARG A 44 7.56 5.20 12.49
C ARG A 44 6.11 4.70 12.49
N GLU A 45 5.15 5.56 12.79
CA GLU A 45 3.72 5.20 12.70
C GLU A 45 3.31 4.95 11.24
N PHE A 46 3.75 5.82 10.33
CA PHE A 46 3.42 5.75 8.92
C PHE A 46 4.11 4.58 8.20
N LEU A 47 5.43 4.45 8.30
CA LEU A 47 6.20 3.43 7.56
C LEU A 47 6.68 2.25 8.42
N GLY A 48 6.42 2.25 9.72
CA GLY A 48 6.80 1.12 10.58
C GLY A 48 6.15 -0.18 10.13
N GLY A 49 6.96 -1.24 10.09
CA GLY A 49 6.54 -2.57 9.62
C GLY A 49 6.65 -2.78 8.10
N LEU A 50 6.90 -1.72 7.32
CA LEU A 50 7.17 -1.84 5.88
C LEU A 50 8.66 -2.06 5.59
N PRO A 51 8.98 -2.58 4.38
CA PRO A 51 10.35 -2.63 3.89
C PRO A 51 11.03 -1.25 3.95
N VAL A 52 12.33 -1.24 4.27
CA VAL A 52 13.09 0.01 4.49
C VAL A 52 13.11 0.90 3.24
N GLU A 53 12.95 0.30 2.07
CA GLU A 53 12.85 0.96 0.77
C GLU A 53 11.73 1.99 0.71
N PHE A 54 10.65 1.84 1.49
CA PHE A 54 9.59 2.85 1.57
C PHE A 54 10.10 4.17 2.18
N VAL A 55 11.07 4.10 3.10
CA VAL A 55 11.72 5.30 3.65
C VAL A 55 12.55 6.00 2.57
N ASP A 56 13.22 5.23 1.71
CA ASP A 56 14.03 5.79 0.64
C ASP A 56 13.15 6.37 -0.49
N ILE A 57 12.06 5.69 -0.85
CA ILE A 57 11.03 6.23 -1.75
C ILE A 57 10.49 7.56 -1.21
N MET A 58 10.14 7.62 0.09
CA MET A 58 9.64 8.86 0.69
C MET A 58 10.65 10.00 0.57
N LYS A 59 11.95 9.73 0.77
CA LYS A 59 13.02 10.73 0.56
C LYS A 59 13.13 11.17 -0.90
N GLU A 60 12.99 10.25 -1.86
CA GLU A 60 12.99 10.60 -3.28
C GLU A 60 11.81 11.51 -3.63
N VAL A 61 10.61 11.18 -3.14
CA VAL A 61 9.41 12.02 -3.32
C VAL A 61 9.59 13.41 -2.67
N ASP A 62 10.11 13.48 -1.45
CA ASP A 62 10.27 14.72 -0.69
C ASP A 62 11.32 15.68 -1.28
N LYS A 63 12.23 15.18 -2.13
CA LYS A 63 13.24 16.00 -2.82
C LYS A 63 12.69 16.74 -4.04
N LEU A 64 11.56 16.29 -4.59
CA LEU A 64 11.04 16.81 -5.86
C LEU A 64 10.47 18.22 -5.70
N ALA A 65 10.89 19.12 -6.58
CA ALA A 65 10.23 20.39 -6.84
C ALA A 65 9.13 20.23 -7.90
N TYR A 66 8.31 21.28 -8.05
CA TYR A 66 7.20 21.30 -9.01
C TYR A 66 7.65 21.06 -10.48
N SER A 67 8.82 21.58 -10.85
CA SER A 67 9.37 21.47 -12.21
C SER A 67 10.26 20.25 -12.44
N ASP A 68 10.46 19.43 -11.41
CA ASP A 68 11.40 18.31 -11.50
C ASP A 68 10.77 17.12 -12.22
N ASP A 69 11.57 16.49 -13.06
CA ASP A 69 11.25 15.18 -13.62
C ASP A 69 11.63 14.09 -12.59
N PRO A 70 10.65 13.31 -12.08
CA PRO A 70 10.96 12.29 -11.09
C PRO A 70 11.82 11.17 -11.66
N ASN A 71 12.75 10.68 -10.85
CA ASN A 71 13.54 9.51 -11.21
C ASN A 71 12.75 8.21 -10.97
N TYR A 72 11.81 7.92 -11.87
CA TYR A 72 10.96 6.73 -11.77
C TYR A 72 11.77 5.42 -11.69
N ASN A 73 12.94 5.35 -12.35
CA ASN A 73 13.78 4.15 -12.32
C ASN A 73 14.25 3.81 -10.90
N GLU A 74 14.62 4.81 -10.09
CA GLU A 74 15.00 4.59 -8.70
C GLU A 74 13.81 4.12 -7.86
N ILE A 75 12.63 4.72 -8.06
CA ILE A 75 11.40 4.28 -7.38
C ILE A 75 11.07 2.82 -7.73
N TYR A 76 11.16 2.44 -9.01
CA TYR A 76 10.98 1.05 -9.45
C TYR A 76 12.01 0.10 -8.82
N ASN A 77 13.27 0.52 -8.73
CA ASN A 77 14.33 -0.27 -8.10
C ASN A 77 14.03 -0.53 -6.63
N HIS A 78 13.59 0.49 -5.89
CA HIS A 78 13.20 0.36 -4.49
C HIS A 78 12.03 -0.62 -4.31
N ILE A 79 10.95 -0.48 -5.08
CA ILE A 79 9.80 -1.41 -5.02
C ILE A 79 10.22 -2.84 -5.38
N THR A 80 11.02 -3.00 -6.43
CA THR A 80 11.52 -4.31 -6.86
C THR A 80 12.36 -4.97 -5.77
N ASN A 81 13.21 -4.19 -5.08
CA ASN A 81 14.01 -4.71 -3.98
C ASN A 81 13.12 -5.12 -2.78
N ALA A 82 12.14 -4.29 -2.44
CA ALA A 82 11.17 -4.59 -1.38
C ALA A 82 10.42 -5.92 -1.64
N ILE A 83 9.99 -6.16 -2.88
CA ILE A 83 9.34 -7.42 -3.29
C ILE A 83 10.32 -8.59 -3.19
N LYS A 84 11.55 -8.45 -3.70
CA LYS A 84 12.57 -9.51 -3.60
C LYS A 84 12.87 -9.88 -2.16
N MET A 85 12.97 -8.89 -1.27
CA MET A 85 13.28 -9.09 0.14
C MET A 85 12.11 -9.63 0.96
N SER A 86 10.86 -9.43 0.52
CA SER A 86 9.69 -10.02 1.18
C SER A 86 9.56 -11.53 0.96
N GLY A 87 10.26 -12.07 -0.05
CA GLY A 87 10.18 -13.48 -0.44
C GLY A 87 8.84 -13.87 -1.08
N GLN A 88 7.95 -12.89 -1.34
CA GLN A 88 6.68 -13.12 -2.01
C GLN A 88 6.87 -13.23 -3.52
N LYS A 89 5.98 -13.98 -4.16
CA LYS A 89 5.89 -14.04 -5.62
C LYS A 89 4.98 -12.91 -6.09
N GLU A 90 5.29 -12.33 -7.24
CA GLU A 90 4.45 -11.30 -7.86
C GLU A 90 3.09 -11.84 -8.30
N PHE A 91 3.05 -13.11 -8.72
CA PHE A 91 1.85 -13.79 -9.18
C PHE A 91 1.63 -15.11 -8.45
N PRO A 92 0.37 -15.54 -8.28
CA PRO A 92 -0.86 -14.82 -8.63
C PRO A 92 -1.19 -13.67 -7.65
N TYR A 93 -2.02 -12.72 -8.08
CA TYR A 93 -2.56 -11.69 -7.20
C TYR A 93 -3.69 -12.24 -6.32
N ASP A 94 -3.95 -11.55 -5.19
CA ASP A 94 -4.96 -11.96 -4.20
C ASP A 94 -6.35 -12.21 -4.82
N TRP A 95 -6.76 -11.43 -5.83
CA TRP A 95 -8.06 -11.61 -6.51
C TRP A 95 -8.08 -12.77 -7.51
N GLU A 96 -6.92 -13.21 -7.99
CA GLU A 96 -6.81 -14.34 -8.93
C GLU A 96 -6.88 -15.69 -8.23
N GLU A 97 -6.63 -15.73 -6.91
CA GLU A 97 -6.68 -16.98 -6.14
C GLU A 97 -8.04 -17.67 -6.21
N ALA A 98 -9.13 -16.89 -6.18
CA ALA A 98 -10.49 -17.40 -6.29
C ALA A 98 -10.78 -17.99 -7.69
N GLU A 99 -10.27 -17.35 -8.74
CA GLU A 99 -10.42 -17.81 -10.12
C GLU A 99 -9.62 -19.09 -10.36
N ILE A 100 -8.37 -19.14 -9.88
CA ILE A 100 -7.52 -20.34 -9.95
C ILE A 100 -8.13 -21.49 -9.16
N ALA A 101 -8.72 -21.21 -7.99
CA ALA A 101 -9.40 -22.22 -7.18
C ALA A 101 -10.65 -22.76 -7.89
N ALA A 102 -11.44 -21.89 -8.53
CA ALA A 102 -12.63 -22.27 -9.30
C ALA A 102 -12.24 -23.13 -10.52
N GLU A 103 -11.23 -22.73 -11.29
CA GLU A 103 -10.72 -23.52 -12.42
C GLU A 103 -10.23 -24.90 -11.98
N LYS A 104 -9.46 -24.98 -10.87
CA LYS A 104 -9.00 -26.26 -10.30
C LYS A 104 -10.16 -27.15 -9.84
N ALA A 105 -11.27 -26.55 -9.39
CA ALA A 105 -12.49 -27.26 -9.01
C ALA A 105 -13.34 -27.69 -10.22
N GLY A 106 -12.94 -27.33 -11.45
CA GLY A 106 -13.69 -27.62 -12.67
C GLY A 106 -14.88 -26.69 -12.90
N GLU A 107 -14.99 -25.60 -12.13
CA GLU A 107 -15.95 -24.53 -12.37
C GLU A 107 -15.36 -23.64 -13.48
N GLY A 108 -16.03 -23.55 -14.64
CA GLY A 108 -15.50 -22.85 -15.81
C GLY A 108 -15.32 -21.33 -15.59
N PRO A 109 -14.64 -20.62 -16.51
CA PRO A 109 -14.39 -19.19 -16.38
C PRO A 109 -15.72 -18.43 -16.28
N GLY A 110 -15.95 -17.76 -15.15
CA GLY A 110 -17.20 -17.06 -14.82
C GLY A 110 -17.98 -17.60 -13.63
N ALA A 111 -17.42 -18.56 -12.87
CA ALA A 111 -18.02 -19.01 -11.62
C ALA A 111 -18.19 -17.85 -10.62
N PRO A 112 -19.36 -17.69 -9.97
CA PRO A 112 -19.59 -16.59 -9.05
C PRO A 112 -18.66 -16.71 -7.84
N ILE A 113 -17.95 -15.61 -7.53
CA ILE A 113 -17.09 -15.50 -6.34
C ILE A 113 -17.92 -15.86 -5.11
N LYS A 114 -17.59 -16.99 -4.46
CA LYS A 114 -18.18 -17.38 -3.18
C LYS A 114 -17.74 -16.34 -2.15
N LYS A 115 -18.65 -15.42 -1.79
CA LYS A 115 -18.41 -14.46 -0.70
C LYS A 115 -18.07 -15.24 0.56
N GLU A 116 -16.93 -14.93 1.16
CA GLU A 116 -16.54 -15.47 2.45
C GLU A 116 -17.60 -15.04 3.49
N GLU A 117 -18.38 -15.99 3.99
CA GLU A 117 -19.34 -15.72 5.05
C GLU A 117 -18.58 -15.34 6.31
N ALA A 118 -18.87 -14.14 6.83
CA ALA A 118 -18.27 -13.66 8.07
C ALA A 118 -18.50 -14.67 9.20
N PRO A 119 -17.48 -14.93 10.05
CA PRO A 119 -17.60 -15.90 11.14
C PRO A 119 -18.77 -15.51 12.07
N PRO A 120 -19.53 -16.48 12.60
CA PRO A 120 -20.70 -16.19 13.41
C PRO A 120 -20.29 -15.40 14.65
N VAL A 121 -20.92 -14.23 14.81
CA VAL A 121 -20.73 -13.37 15.99
C VAL A 121 -21.18 -14.16 17.22
N PRO A 122 -20.34 -14.34 18.25
CA PRO A 122 -20.73 -15.06 19.45
C PRO A 122 -21.86 -14.30 20.18
N ALA A 123 -22.93 -15.03 20.51
CA ALA A 123 -24.06 -14.49 21.27
C ALA A 123 -23.62 -14.07 22.68
N LYS A 124 -24.10 -12.90 23.13
CA LYS A 124 -23.94 -12.40 24.50
C LYS A 124 -24.74 -13.21 25.50
#